data_AF-A0A6H2HBX8-F1
#
_entry.id   AF-A0A6H2HBX8-F1
#
_cell.length_a   1.000
_cell.length_b   1.000
_cell.length_c   1.000
_cell.angle_alpha   90.00
_cell.angle_beta   90.00
_cell.angle_gamma   90.00
#
_symmetry.space_group_name_H-M   'P 1'
#
loop_
_entity.id
_entity.type
_entity.pdbx_description
1 polymer ?
#
loop_
_entity_poly.entity_id
_entity_poly.type
_entity_poly.pdbx_seq_one_letter_code
_entity_poly.pdbx_strand_id
1 'polypeptide(L)'
;MNPHYEVALEGADDLPEREKSSAEARFMKEIERSFGSPEAMIEVYNAWREACDSDASELNAKTSALAVQWPKAFNSAQRAGLKNIGEGDAHFELSVGQRRD
;
A
#
# COMPACT_ATOMS: atom_id res chain seq x y z
N MET A 1 -19.05 -1.50 -7.92
CA MET A 1 -18.34 -2.48 -7.07
C MET A 1 -17.23 -1.72 -6.38
N ASN A 2 -17.21 -1.67 -5.04
CA ASN A 2 -16.13 -1.00 -4.36
C ASN A 2 -14.86 -1.82 -4.60
N PRO A 3 -13.77 -1.20 -5.08
CA PRO A 3 -12.53 -1.92 -5.22
C PRO A 3 -12.01 -2.17 -3.80
N HIS A 4 -11.80 -3.45 -3.47
CA HIS A 4 -11.38 -3.89 -2.14
C HIS A 4 -9.88 -4.11 -2.13
N TYR A 5 -9.20 -3.47 -1.18
CA TYR A 5 -7.81 -3.72 -0.88
C TYR A 5 -7.71 -4.13 0.59
N GLU A 6 -6.74 -4.99 0.88
CA GLU A 6 -6.45 -5.49 2.22
C GLU A 6 -5.01 -5.12 2.56
N VAL A 7 -4.77 -4.79 3.82
CA VAL A 7 -3.44 -4.58 4.38
C VAL A 7 -3.21 -5.59 5.48
N ALA A 8 -2.03 -6.19 5.50
CA ALA A 8 -1.57 -7.07 6.57
C ALA A 8 -0.25 -6.55 7.12
N LEU A 9 -0.08 -6.61 8.45
CA LEU A 9 1.21 -6.36 9.09
C LEU A 9 1.99 -7.67 9.24
N GLU A 10 3.09 -7.78 8.49
CA GLU A 10 4.02 -8.90 8.51
C GLU A 10 5.24 -8.59 9.37
N GLY A 11 5.92 -9.63 9.90
CA GLY A 11 7.12 -9.48 10.73
C GLY A 11 6.86 -8.90 12.13
N ALA A 12 5.61 -9.02 12.62
CA ALA A 12 5.15 -8.49 13.90
C ALA A 12 4.57 -9.59 14.81
N ASP A 13 5.10 -10.81 14.74
CA ASP A 13 4.57 -11.99 15.43
C ASP A 13 4.47 -11.81 16.95
N ASP A 14 5.40 -11.09 17.55
CA ASP A 14 5.44 -10.78 18.99
C ASP A 14 4.44 -9.70 19.44
N LEU A 15 3.77 -9.01 18.50
CA LEU A 15 2.80 -7.97 18.84
C LEU A 15 1.41 -8.55 19.14
N PRO A 16 0.70 -8.01 20.14
CA PRO A 16 -0.70 -8.36 20.35
C PRO A 16 -1.57 -7.89 19.18
N GLU A 17 -2.62 -8.65 18.85
CA GLU A 17 -3.53 -8.35 17.73
C GLU A 17 -4.07 -6.93 17.76
N ARG A 18 -4.32 -6.37 18.97
CA ARG A 18 -4.78 -4.99 19.13
C ARG A 18 -3.79 -3.95 18.58
N GLU A 19 -2.49 -4.17 18.76
CA GLU A 19 -1.44 -3.30 18.23
C GLU A 19 -1.36 -3.46 16.71
N LYS A 20 -1.44 -4.70 16.20
CA LYS A 20 -1.48 -5.00 14.75
C LYS A 20 -2.63 -4.26 14.06
N SER A 21 -3.86 -4.45 14.53
CA SER A 21 -5.05 -3.79 13.97
C SER A 21 -4.98 -2.27 14.10
N SER A 22 -4.41 -1.74 15.19
CA SER A 22 -4.24 -0.30 15.35
C SER A 22 -3.24 0.27 14.35
N ALA A 23 -2.20 -0.48 14.02
CA ALA A 23 -1.18 -0.08 13.07
C ALA A 23 -1.68 -0.17 11.62
N GLU A 24 -2.38 -1.25 11.26
CA GLU A 24 -3.09 -1.40 9.99
C GLU A 24 -4.09 -0.27 9.77
N ALA A 25 -4.89 0.08 10.79
CA ALA A 25 -5.84 1.20 10.71
C ALA A 25 -5.14 2.56 10.47
N ARG A 26 -3.96 2.79 11.07
CA ARG A 26 -3.18 4.01 10.81
C ARG A 26 -2.61 4.02 9.41
N PHE A 27 -2.10 2.88 8.95
CA PHE A 27 -1.59 2.71 7.59
C PHE A 27 -2.68 3.01 6.56
N MET A 28 -3.85 2.36 6.69
CA MET A 28 -5.01 2.56 5.80
C MET A 28 -5.42 4.03 5.77
N LYS A 29 -5.52 4.67 6.94
CA LYS A 29 -5.91 6.07 7.02
C LYS A 29 -4.93 7.01 6.31
N GLU A 30 -3.64 6.76 6.42
CA GLU A 30 -2.62 7.62 5.78
C GLU A 30 -2.52 7.38 4.27
N ILE A 31 -2.67 6.12 3.82
CA ILE A 31 -2.65 5.82 2.39
C ILE A 31 -3.91 6.35 1.69
N GLU A 32 -5.08 6.20 2.30
CA GLU A 32 -6.33 6.80 1.79
C GLU A 32 -6.22 8.33 1.74
N ARG A 33 -5.61 8.96 2.75
CA ARG A 33 -5.37 10.40 2.76
C ARG A 33 -4.40 10.85 1.65
N SER A 34 -3.46 10.00 1.27
CA SER A 34 -2.48 10.31 0.22
C SER A 34 -3.12 10.33 -1.18
N PHE A 35 -4.08 9.45 -1.43
CA PHE A 35 -4.75 9.32 -2.73
C PHE A 35 -6.15 9.95 -2.79
N GLY A 36 -6.76 10.25 -1.64
CA GLY A 36 -8.08 10.84 -1.50
C GLY A 36 -9.25 9.88 -1.76
N SER A 37 -9.04 8.78 -2.48
CA SER A 37 -10.07 7.77 -2.75
C SER A 37 -9.46 6.38 -3.01
N PRO A 38 -10.17 5.29 -2.66
CA PRO A 38 -9.71 3.91 -2.93
C PRO A 38 -9.46 3.62 -4.41
N GLU A 39 -10.27 4.23 -5.30
CA GLU A 39 -10.15 4.06 -6.75
C GLU A 39 -8.82 4.65 -7.27
N ALA A 40 -8.48 5.86 -6.83
CA ALA A 40 -7.23 6.53 -7.21
C ALA A 40 -5.99 5.77 -6.69
N MET A 41 -6.08 5.25 -5.46
CA MET A 41 -5.05 4.40 -4.88
C MET A 41 -4.81 3.15 -5.72
N ILE A 42 -5.88 2.49 -6.15
CA ILE A 42 -5.80 1.24 -6.92
C ILE A 42 -5.31 1.51 -8.35
N GLU A 43 -5.69 2.63 -8.97
CA GLU A 43 -5.11 3.05 -10.25
C GLU A 43 -3.59 3.21 -10.14
N VAL A 44 -3.11 3.91 -9.09
CA VAL A 44 -1.68 4.11 -8.86
C VAL A 44 -0.96 2.80 -8.51
N TYR A 45 -1.56 1.92 -7.71
CA TYR A 45 -1.01 0.60 -7.39
C TYR A 45 -0.88 -0.27 -8.64
N ASN A 46 -1.91 -0.32 -9.48
CA ASN A 46 -1.89 -1.08 -10.73
C ASN A 46 -0.84 -0.53 -11.69
N ALA A 47 -0.73 0.79 -11.81
CA ALA A 47 0.33 1.43 -12.61
C ALA A 47 1.73 1.08 -12.09
N TRP A 48 1.93 1.05 -10.78
CA TRP A 48 3.19 0.63 -10.17
C TRP A 48 3.49 -0.85 -10.40
N ARG A 49 2.49 -1.74 -10.24
CA ARG A 49 2.60 -3.18 -10.54
C ARG A 49 2.96 -3.42 -12.00
N GLU A 50 2.26 -2.77 -12.92
CA GLU A 50 2.57 -2.80 -14.36
C GLU A 50 3.98 -2.30 -14.62
N ALA A 51 4.42 -1.25 -13.92
CA ALA A 51 5.77 -0.72 -14.07
C ALA A 51 6.87 -1.62 -13.49
N CYS A 52 6.56 -2.45 -12.50
CA CYS A 52 7.49 -3.44 -11.96
C CYS A 52 7.54 -4.73 -12.78
N ASP A 53 6.45 -5.08 -13.46
CA ASP A 53 6.34 -6.29 -14.28
C ASP A 53 6.78 -6.05 -15.75
N SER A 54 6.53 -4.85 -16.27
CA SER A 54 6.89 -4.43 -17.63
C SER A 54 8.27 -3.80 -17.71
N ASP A 55 8.92 -3.93 -18.87
CA ASP A 55 10.13 -3.20 -19.17
C ASP A 55 9.88 -1.70 -19.41
N ALA A 56 10.89 -0.87 -19.11
CA ALA A 56 10.81 0.59 -19.27
C ALA A 56 10.49 1.05 -20.70
N SER A 57 10.73 0.21 -21.71
CA SER A 57 10.39 0.47 -23.12
C SER A 57 8.90 0.31 -23.43
N GLU A 58 8.14 -0.42 -22.62
CA GLU A 58 6.72 -0.67 -22.81
C GLU A 58 5.84 0.23 -21.92
N LEU A 59 6.45 0.85 -20.90
CA LEU A 59 5.77 1.77 -20.00
C LEU A 59 5.51 3.13 -20.64
N ASN A 60 4.25 3.53 -20.65
CA ASN A 60 3.87 4.87 -21.07
C ASN A 60 4.23 5.91 -19.98
N ALA A 61 4.49 7.15 -20.39
CA ALA A 61 4.91 8.22 -19.46
C ALA A 61 3.89 8.52 -18.36
N LYS A 62 2.59 8.29 -18.62
CA LYS A 62 1.52 8.48 -17.64
C LYS A 62 1.56 7.40 -16.55
N THR A 63 1.72 6.13 -16.93
CA THR A 63 1.89 4.99 -16.01
C THR A 63 3.14 5.20 -15.16
N SER A 64 4.27 5.58 -15.76
CA SER A 64 5.50 5.85 -15.00
C SER A 64 5.32 6.98 -13.99
N ALA A 65 4.63 8.06 -14.35
CA ALA A 65 4.36 9.18 -13.44
C ALA A 65 3.43 8.80 -12.27
N LEU A 66 2.51 7.85 -12.46
CA LEU A 66 1.69 7.29 -11.38
C LEU A 66 2.49 6.30 -10.54
N ALA A 67 3.24 5.41 -11.18
CA ALA A 67 4.05 4.37 -10.54
C ALA A 67 5.05 4.95 -9.52
N VAL A 68 5.66 6.10 -9.79
CA VAL A 68 6.58 6.76 -8.84
C VAL A 68 5.89 7.33 -7.60
N GLN A 69 4.58 7.57 -7.65
CA GLN A 69 3.82 8.09 -6.51
C GLN A 69 3.55 6.99 -5.48
N TRP A 70 3.39 5.74 -5.93
CA TRP A 70 3.09 4.60 -5.06
C TRP A 70 4.13 4.39 -3.94
N PRO A 71 5.45 4.21 -4.23
CA PRO A 71 6.44 3.98 -3.18
C PRO A 71 6.50 5.10 -2.15
N LYS A 72 6.30 6.35 -2.58
CA LYS A 72 6.33 7.52 -1.70
C LYS A 72 5.15 7.53 -0.73
N ALA A 73 3.94 7.31 -1.23
CA ALA A 73 2.74 7.23 -0.41
C ALA A 73 2.80 6.02 0.53
N PHE A 74 3.20 4.87 0.00
CA PHE A 74 3.35 3.63 0.76
C PHE A 74 4.36 3.76 1.90
N ASN A 75 5.54 4.33 1.64
CA ASN A 75 6.55 4.54 2.67
C ASN A 75 6.08 5.53 3.75
N SER A 76 5.36 6.59 3.36
CA SER A 76 4.74 7.52 4.32
C SER A 76 3.74 6.80 5.23
N ALA A 77 2.85 5.99 4.64
CA ALA A 77 1.86 5.21 5.37
C ALA A 77 2.51 4.16 6.28
N GLN A 78 3.55 3.47 5.79
CA GLN A 78 4.32 2.49 6.55
C GLN A 78 4.95 3.14 7.79
N ARG A 79 5.60 4.29 7.63
CA ARG A 79 6.17 5.05 8.76
C ARG A 79 5.10 5.49 9.76
N ALA A 80 3.91 5.86 9.29
CA ALA A 80 2.79 6.24 10.15
C ALA A 80 2.22 5.04 10.94
N GLY A 81 2.09 3.88 10.29
CA GLY A 81 1.64 2.64 10.91
C GLY A 81 2.63 2.08 11.94
N LEU A 82 3.91 2.04 11.58
CA LEU A 82 5.01 1.53 12.42
C LEU A 82 5.45 2.49 13.52
N LYS A 83 4.98 3.75 13.52
CA LYS A 83 5.42 4.80 14.47
C LYS A 83 5.37 4.37 15.94
N ASN A 84 4.45 3.48 16.31
CA ASN A 84 4.28 3.02 17.68
C ASN A 84 4.70 1.55 17.90
N ILE A 85 5.14 0.85 16.85
CA ILE A 85 5.52 -0.57 16.90
C ILE A 85 7.01 -0.75 17.25
N GLY A 86 7.84 0.27 16.98
CA GLY A 86 9.29 0.22 17.19
C GLY A 86 10.06 -0.14 15.92
N GLU A 87 11.40 -0.12 16.01
CA GLU A 87 12.27 -0.53 14.90
C GLU A 87 12.43 -2.06 14.92
N GLY A 88 11.98 -2.73 13.86
CA GLY A 88 12.09 -4.17 13.66
C GLY A 88 11.84 -4.52 12.19
N ASP A 89 11.78 -5.82 11.87
CA ASP A 89 11.49 -6.32 10.51
C ASP A 89 10.00 -6.20 10.11
N ALA A 90 9.20 -5.53 10.95
CA ALA A 90 7.79 -5.33 10.74
C ALA A 90 7.53 -4.46 9.50
N HIS A 91 6.73 -4.94 8.57
CA HIS A 91 6.37 -4.23 7.36
C HIS A 91 4.91 -4.51 7.00
N PHE A 92 4.29 -3.56 6.31
CA PHE A 92 2.96 -3.75 5.77
C PHE A 92 3.05 -4.38 4.38
N GLU A 93 2.16 -5.32 4.10
CA GLU A 93 1.88 -5.82 2.76
C GLU A 93 0.48 -5.37 2.34
N LEU A 94 0.35 -4.96 1.08
CA LEU A 94 -0.93 -4.54 0.52
C LEU A 94 -1.32 -5.43 -0.65
N SER A 95 -2.50 -6.04 -0.50
CA SER A 95 -3.11 -6.91 -1.50
C SER A 95 -4.36 -6.26 -2.05
N VAL A 96 -4.37 -5.94 -3.35
CA VAL A 96 -5.58 -5.50 -4.03
C VAL A 96 -6.31 -6.73 -4.56
N GLY A 97 -7.47 -7.03 -3.99
CA GLY A 97 -8.28 -8.16 -4.41
C GLY A 97 -8.95 -7.88 -5.75
N GLN A 98 -8.39 -8.38 -6.85
CA GLN A 98 -9.19 -8.62 -8.04
C GLN A 98 -10.12 -9.79 -7.71
N ARG A 99 -11.39 -9.53 -7.38
CA ARG A 99 -12.40 -10.58 -7.57
C ARG A 99 -12.42 -10.90 -9.06
N ARG A 100 -11.75 -11.99 -9.43
CA ARG A 100 -12.04 -12.71 -10.67
C ARG A 100 -13.45 -13.26 -10.50
N ASP A 101 -14.38 -12.67 -11.24
CA ASP A 101 -15.68 -13.29 -11.50
C ASP A 101 -15.49 -14.41 -12.53
#